data_AF-A0A955R9R0-F1
#
_entry.id   AF-A0A955R9R0-F1
#
_cell.length_a   1.000
_cell.length_b   1.000
_cell.length_c   1.000
_cell.angle_alpha   90.00
_cell.angle_beta   90.00
_cell.angle_gamma   90.00
#
_symmetry.space_group_name_H-M   'P 1'
#
loop_
_entity.id
_entity.type
_entity.pdbx_description
1 polymer ?
#
loop_
_entity_poly.entity_id
_entity_poly.type
_entity_poly.pdbx_seq_one_letter_code
_entity_poly.pdbx_strand_id
1 'polypeptide(L)'
;MTPEAFGWWIRIHAQIATLALAVLLHPVLTLRTRRKATRWTHLTAEAGALLLLAATTIGWVVYGTYRARVKPALWLGHPAAVLRFETKEHLAAMAAALAVGGALTLRVAHRSPSGREAAWIQLLLAFGLGLLAGGLGIFVGGSAQPGW
;
A
#
# COMPACT_ATOMS: atom_id res chain seq x y z
N MET A 1 -3.40 15.99 -17.51
CA MET A 1 -3.44 16.47 -16.11
C MET A 1 -2.54 17.69 -16.04
N THR A 2 -3.01 18.80 -15.46
CA THR A 2 -2.15 19.98 -15.26
C THR A 2 -1.07 19.70 -14.21
N PRO A 3 0.07 20.41 -14.21
CA PRO A 3 1.11 20.23 -13.20
C PRO A 3 0.60 20.39 -11.76
N GLU A 4 -0.30 21.34 -11.54
CA GLU A 4 -0.94 21.57 -10.24
C GLU A 4 -1.80 20.37 -9.81
N ALA A 5 -2.67 19.88 -10.69
CA ALA A 5 -3.48 18.71 -10.40
C ALA A 5 -2.62 17.47 -10.12
N PHE A 6 -1.51 17.30 -10.85
CA PHE A 6 -0.55 16.23 -10.59
C PHE A 6 0.08 16.33 -9.19
N GLY A 7 0.48 17.53 -8.78
CA GLY A 7 1.00 17.79 -7.43
C GLY A 7 -0.01 17.42 -6.34
N TRP A 8 -1.28 17.80 -6.51
CA TRP A 8 -2.35 17.42 -5.59
C TRP A 8 -2.56 15.92 -5.52
N TRP A 9 -2.63 15.24 -6.67
CA TRP A 9 -2.85 13.79 -6.70
C TRP A 9 -1.73 12.98 -6.04
N ILE A 10 -0.46 13.40 -6.20
CA ILE A 10 0.66 12.77 -5.48
C ILE A 10 0.51 12.92 -3.98
N ARG A 11 0.15 14.12 -3.50
CA ARG A 11 -0.05 14.38 -2.07
C ARG A 11 -1.19 13.54 -1.52
N ILE A 12 -2.34 13.52 -2.22
CA ILE A 12 -3.51 12.71 -1.84
C ILE A 12 -3.15 11.22 -1.79
N HIS A 13 -2.48 10.70 -2.82
CA HIS A 13 -2.00 9.33 -2.86
C HIS A 13 -1.16 8.97 -1.62
N ALA A 14 -0.19 9.81 -1.28
CA ALA A 14 0.68 9.59 -0.13
C ALA A 14 -0.08 9.63 1.21
N GLN A 15 -1.00 10.58 1.37
CA GLN A 15 -1.82 10.70 2.59
C GLN A 15 -2.78 9.52 2.74
N ILE A 16 -3.45 9.09 1.66
CA ILE A 16 -4.33 7.92 1.68
C ILE A 16 -3.54 6.65 2.01
N ALA A 17 -2.36 6.45 1.42
CA ALA A 17 -1.51 5.30 1.74
C ALA A 17 -1.10 5.28 3.22
N THR A 18 -0.71 6.44 3.76
CA THR A 18 -0.33 6.59 5.17
C THR A 18 -1.50 6.28 6.10
N LEU A 19 -2.68 6.84 5.80
CA LEU A 19 -3.91 6.57 6.55
C LEU A 19 -4.29 5.09 6.48
N ALA A 20 -4.18 4.45 5.31
CA ALA A 20 -4.46 3.03 5.14
C ALA A 20 -3.61 2.17 6.08
N LEU A 21 -2.30 2.42 6.15
CA LEU A 21 -1.39 1.70 7.04
C LEU A 21 -1.72 1.94 8.52
N ALA A 22 -2.00 3.19 8.90
CA ALA A 22 -2.41 3.51 10.27
C ALA A 22 -3.70 2.76 10.66
N VAL A 23 -4.68 2.70 9.76
CA VAL A 23 -5.94 1.96 9.98
C VAL A 23 -5.71 0.45 10.03
N LEU A 24 -4.86 -0.11 9.17
CA LEU A 24 -4.51 -1.54 9.15
C LEU A 24 -3.75 -2.01 10.40
N LEU A 25 -3.05 -1.12 11.10
CA LEU A 25 -2.37 -1.48 12.34
C LEU A 25 -3.35 -1.98 13.42
N HIS A 26 -4.56 -1.42 13.48
CA HIS A 26 -5.57 -1.83 14.47
C HIS A 26 -5.97 -3.32 14.34
N PRO A 27 -6.40 -3.86 13.17
CA PRO A 27 -6.70 -5.27 13.04
C PRO A 27 -5.46 -6.17 13.19
N VAL A 28 -4.27 -5.73 12.77
CA VAL A 28 -3.00 -6.47 13.00
C VAL A 28 -2.75 -6.70 14.50
N LEU A 29 -2.95 -5.67 15.32
CA LEU A 29 -2.77 -5.77 16.77
C LEU A 29 -3.93 -6.51 17.45
N THR A 30 -5.17 -6.19 17.09
CA THR A 30 -6.35 -6.73 17.80
C THR A 30 -6.61 -8.21 17.49
N LEU A 31 -6.29 -8.70 16.28
CA LEU A 31 -6.41 -10.13 15.97
C LEU A 31 -5.42 -10.98 16.75
N ARG A 32 -4.23 -10.45 17.09
CA ARG A 32 -3.21 -11.15 17.89
C ARG A 32 -3.48 -11.10 19.39
N THR A 33 -3.97 -9.97 19.90
CA THR A 33 -4.09 -9.71 21.34
C THR A 33 -5.45 -10.09 21.92
N ARG A 34 -6.52 -10.14 21.11
CA ARG A 34 -7.88 -10.38 21.60
C ARG A 34 -8.39 -11.77 21.26
N ARG A 35 -9.05 -12.40 22.24
CA ARG A 35 -9.71 -13.71 22.06
C ARG A 35 -10.82 -13.70 21.01
N LYS A 36 -11.47 -12.56 20.75
CA LYS A 36 -12.57 -12.41 19.78
C LYS A 36 -12.37 -11.14 18.94
N ALA A 37 -12.66 -11.23 17.64
CA ALA A 37 -12.72 -10.06 16.77
C ALA A 37 -13.98 -9.24 17.10
N THR A 38 -13.83 -7.92 17.22
CA THR A 38 -14.96 -7.01 17.45
C THR A 38 -15.42 -6.41 16.12
N ARG A 39 -16.61 -5.79 16.09
CA ARG A 39 -17.09 -5.03 14.93
C ARG A 39 -16.02 -4.03 14.43
N TRP A 40 -15.30 -3.40 15.34
CA TRP A 40 -14.23 -2.45 15.00
C TRP A 40 -13.03 -3.11 14.33
N THR A 41 -12.65 -4.33 14.72
CA THR A 41 -11.61 -5.11 14.01
C THR A 41 -12.00 -5.36 12.56
N HIS A 42 -13.26 -5.71 12.29
CA HIS A 42 -13.77 -5.89 10.92
C HIS A 42 -13.78 -4.57 10.14
N LEU A 43 -14.39 -3.51 10.69
CA LEU A 43 -14.51 -2.22 10.03
C LEU A 43 -13.14 -1.61 9.67
N THR A 44 -12.16 -1.71 10.57
CA THR A 44 -10.81 -1.19 10.31
C THR A 44 -10.04 -2.05 9.31
N ALA A 45 -10.24 -3.38 9.27
CA ALA A 45 -9.67 -4.22 8.22
C ALA A 45 -10.23 -3.85 6.83
N GLU A 46 -11.55 -3.70 6.71
CA GLU A 46 -12.22 -3.33 5.46
C GLU A 46 -11.83 -1.92 5.01
N ALA A 47 -11.86 -0.94 5.92
CA ALA A 47 -11.47 0.44 5.62
C ALA A 47 -9.99 0.53 5.22
N GLY A 48 -9.10 -0.16 5.93
CA GLY A 48 -7.68 -0.21 5.60
C GLY A 48 -7.43 -0.82 4.21
N ALA A 49 -8.13 -1.91 3.87
CA ALA A 49 -8.05 -2.54 2.56
C ALA A 49 -8.56 -1.62 1.44
N LEU A 50 -9.70 -0.95 1.62
CA LEU A 50 -10.26 -0.02 0.64
C LEU A 50 -9.35 1.20 0.41
N LEU A 51 -8.80 1.77 1.49
CA LEU A 51 -7.85 2.89 1.39
C LEU A 51 -6.56 2.48 0.69
N LEU A 52 -6.01 1.30 0.99
CA LEU A 52 -4.79 0.81 0.34
C LEU A 52 -5.01 0.49 -1.14
N LEU A 53 -6.18 -0.06 -1.49
CA LEU A 53 -6.60 -0.26 -2.87
C LEU A 53 -6.75 1.09 -3.59
N ALA A 54 -7.40 2.07 -2.97
CA ALA A 54 -7.54 3.41 -3.53
C ALA A 54 -6.18 4.08 -3.77
N ALA A 55 -5.26 4.02 -2.80
CA ALA A 55 -3.90 4.52 -2.96
C ALA A 55 -3.19 3.85 -4.15
N THR A 56 -3.28 2.53 -4.26
CA THR A 56 -2.67 1.76 -5.36
C THR A 56 -3.24 2.17 -6.72
N THR A 57 -4.57 2.29 -6.83
CA THR A 57 -5.26 2.74 -8.05
C THR A 57 -4.87 4.16 -8.44
N ILE A 58 -4.82 5.10 -7.48
CA ILE A 58 -4.37 6.47 -7.75
C ILE A 58 -2.92 6.46 -8.24
N GLY A 59 -2.03 5.69 -7.59
CA GLY A 59 -0.65 5.52 -8.03
C GLY A 59 -0.58 5.02 -9.48
N TRP A 60 -1.37 4.00 -9.81
CA TRP A 60 -1.45 3.47 -11.17
C TRP A 60 -1.81 4.54 -12.21
N VAL A 61 -2.82 5.37 -11.92
CA VAL A 61 -3.28 6.43 -12.81
C VAL A 61 -2.27 7.58 -12.92
N VAL A 62 -1.79 8.08 -11.79
CA VAL A 62 -0.90 9.26 -11.70
C VAL A 62 0.45 8.98 -12.38
N TYR A 63 0.99 7.77 -12.20
CA TYR A 63 2.29 7.40 -12.79
C TYR A 63 2.19 6.83 -14.21
N GLY A 64 1.01 6.84 -14.85
CA GLY A 64 0.84 6.36 -16.24
C GLY A 64 1.77 7.08 -17.23
N THR A 65 1.82 8.41 -17.18
CA THR A 65 2.71 9.21 -18.04
C THR A 65 4.19 8.97 -17.73
N TYR A 66 4.54 8.83 -16.45
CA TYR A 66 5.90 8.51 -16.01
C TYR A 66 6.36 7.17 -16.63
N ARG A 67 5.53 6.12 -16.51
CA ARG A 67 5.86 4.79 -17.07
C ARG A 67 6.01 4.81 -18.59
N ALA A 68 5.18 5.58 -19.29
CA ALA A 68 5.20 5.65 -20.74
C ALA A 68 6.37 6.47 -21.30
N ARG A 69 6.79 7.55 -20.63
CA ARG A 69 7.71 8.55 -21.23
C ARG A 69 9.01 8.73 -20.46
N VAL A 70 8.97 8.69 -19.13
CA VAL A 70 10.13 9.02 -18.28
C VAL A 70 10.94 7.76 -17.96
N LYS A 71 10.26 6.67 -17.61
CA LYS A 71 10.89 5.40 -17.24
C LYS A 71 11.85 4.84 -18.31
N PRO A 72 11.53 4.84 -19.63
CA PRO A 72 12.46 4.32 -20.64
C PRO A 72 13.77 5.10 -20.72
N ALA A 73 13.71 6.43 -20.65
CA ALA A 73 14.91 7.28 -20.64
C ALA A 73 15.73 7.09 -19.35
N LEU A 74 15.06 7.01 -18.19
CA LEU A 74 15.71 6.74 -16.91
C LEU A 74 16.41 5.37 -16.89
N TRP A 75 15.90 4.38 -17.62
CA TRP A 75 16.51 3.05 -17.67
C TRP A 75 17.92 3.08 -18.29
N LEU A 76 18.16 3.97 -19.24
CA LEU A 76 19.45 4.09 -19.93
C LEU A 76 20.53 4.71 -19.02
N GLY A 77 20.17 5.69 -18.19
CA GLY A 77 21.12 6.41 -17.32
C GLY A 77 21.17 5.89 -15.88
N HIS A 78 20.05 5.41 -15.35
CA HIS A 78 19.87 5.11 -13.93
C HIS A 78 19.02 3.84 -13.69
N PRO A 79 19.42 2.66 -14.20
CA PRO A 79 18.62 1.44 -14.12
C PRO A 79 18.30 1.01 -12.68
N ALA A 80 19.22 1.22 -11.74
CA ALA A 80 18.99 0.92 -10.33
C ALA A 80 17.86 1.75 -9.70
N ALA A 81 17.70 3.02 -10.11
CA ALA A 81 16.61 3.86 -9.64
C ALA A 81 15.26 3.35 -10.17
N VAL A 82 15.21 2.95 -11.44
CA VAL A 82 14.00 2.37 -12.02
C VAL A 82 13.65 1.05 -11.36
N LEU A 83 14.61 0.15 -11.13
CA LEU A 83 14.35 -1.13 -10.44
C LEU A 83 13.79 -0.93 -9.03
N ARG A 84 14.26 0.07 -8.28
CA ARG A 84 13.70 0.41 -6.96
C ARG A 84 12.29 0.95 -7.07
N PHE A 85 12.02 1.80 -8.07
CA PHE A 85 10.67 2.30 -8.35
C PHE A 85 9.71 1.14 -8.69
N GLU A 86 10.10 0.25 -9.60
CA GLU A 86 9.30 -0.93 -9.96
C GLU A 86 9.06 -1.83 -8.76
N THR A 87 10.10 -2.12 -7.98
CA THR A 87 9.98 -2.93 -6.76
C THR A 87 8.97 -2.32 -5.81
N LYS A 88 9.01 -0.99 -5.62
CA LYS A 88 8.03 -0.27 -4.81
C LYS A 88 6.60 -0.48 -5.31
N GLU A 89 6.37 -0.38 -6.62
CA GLU A 89 5.03 -0.54 -7.20
C GLU A 89 4.49 -1.97 -7.02
N HIS A 90 5.34 -2.99 -7.21
CA HIS A 90 4.96 -4.38 -6.97
C HIS A 90 4.64 -4.65 -5.50
N LEU A 91 5.47 -4.16 -4.57
CA LEU A 91 5.21 -4.28 -3.14
C LEU A 91 3.88 -3.62 -2.74
N ALA A 92 3.58 -2.43 -3.28
CA ALA A 92 2.31 -1.76 -3.03
C ALA A 92 1.11 -2.56 -3.56
N ALA A 93 1.21 -3.12 -4.77
CA ALA A 93 0.16 -3.97 -5.35
C ALA A 93 -0.06 -5.26 -4.54
N MET A 94 1.02 -5.92 -4.12
CA MET A 94 0.96 -7.10 -3.25
C MET A 94 0.34 -6.75 -1.89
N ALA A 95 0.72 -5.61 -1.31
CA ALA A 95 0.15 -5.13 -0.05
C ALA A 95 -1.36 -4.90 -0.17
N ALA A 96 -1.83 -4.25 -1.25
CA ALA A 96 -3.25 -4.05 -1.50
C ALA A 96 -4.00 -5.38 -1.67
N ALA A 97 -3.46 -6.32 -2.47
CA ALA A 97 -4.07 -7.63 -2.67
C ALA A 97 -4.19 -8.42 -1.36
N LEU A 98 -3.13 -8.42 -0.54
CA LEU A 98 -3.13 -9.08 0.77
C LEU A 98 -4.07 -8.40 1.76
N ALA A 99 -4.17 -7.07 1.75
CA ALA A 99 -5.10 -6.36 2.63
C ALA A 99 -6.56 -6.70 2.30
N VAL A 100 -6.92 -6.72 1.00
CA VAL A 100 -8.25 -7.13 0.53
C VAL A 100 -8.52 -8.59 0.88
N GLY A 101 -7.57 -9.49 0.58
CA GLY A 101 -7.66 -10.90 0.94
C GLY A 101 -7.84 -11.11 2.44
N GLY A 102 -7.08 -10.39 3.26
CA GLY A 102 -7.14 -10.44 4.73
C GLY A 102 -8.48 -9.96 5.27
N ALA A 103 -9.02 -8.86 4.74
CA ALA A 103 -10.33 -8.35 5.13
C ALA A 103 -11.46 -9.33 4.75
N LEU A 104 -11.43 -9.89 3.55
CA LEU A 104 -12.42 -10.88 3.10
C LEU A 104 -12.33 -12.18 3.91
N THR A 105 -11.11 -12.68 4.13
CA THR A 105 -10.86 -13.87 4.96
C THR A 105 -11.40 -13.64 6.37
N LEU A 106 -11.13 -12.48 6.97
CA LEU A 106 -11.64 -12.13 8.30
C LEU A 106 -13.18 -12.09 8.32
N ARG A 107 -13.81 -11.54 7.29
CA ARG A 107 -15.27 -11.45 7.18
C ARG A 107 -15.93 -12.82 7.09
N VAL A 108 -15.33 -13.76 6.36
CA VAL A 108 -15.85 -15.12 6.15
C VAL A 108 -15.46 -16.08 7.30
N ALA A 109 -14.36 -15.83 8.01
CA ALA A 109 -13.86 -16.72 9.05
C ALA A 109 -14.82 -16.92 10.24
N HIS A 110 -15.78 -16.02 10.46
CA HIS A 110 -16.71 -16.06 11.60
C HIS A 110 -16.00 -16.34 12.95
N ARG A 111 -16.25 -17.50 13.56
CA ARG A 111 -15.64 -17.95 14.82
C ARG A 111 -14.46 -18.90 14.63
N SER A 112 -14.09 -19.23 13.39
CA SER A 112 -12.99 -20.15 13.09
C SER A 112 -11.63 -19.57 13.51
N PRO A 113 -10.89 -20.25 14.42
CA PRO A 113 -9.57 -19.81 14.82
C PRO A 113 -8.58 -19.75 13.65
N SER A 114 -8.58 -20.78 12.78
CA SER A 114 -7.68 -20.85 11.63
C SER A 114 -7.95 -19.77 10.60
N GLY A 115 -9.22 -19.44 10.33
CA GLY A 115 -9.58 -18.34 9.43
C GLY A 115 -9.12 -16.97 9.95
N ARG A 116 -9.21 -16.76 11.27
CA ARG A 116 -8.69 -15.52 11.90
C ARG A 116 -7.17 -15.42 11.84
N GLU A 117 -6.48 -16.54 12.02
CA GLU A 117 -5.01 -16.59 11.90
C GLU A 117 -4.56 -16.31 10.46
N ALA A 118 -5.20 -16.93 9.47
CA ALA A 118 -4.93 -16.66 8.06
C ALA A 118 -5.15 -15.17 7.71
N ALA A 119 -6.27 -14.59 8.17
CA ALA A 119 -6.54 -13.17 8.00
C ALA A 119 -5.48 -12.29 8.66
N TRP A 120 -5.04 -12.64 9.87
CA TRP A 120 -3.99 -11.90 10.57
C TRP A 120 -2.66 -11.92 9.82
N ILE A 121 -2.22 -13.08 9.31
CA ILE A 121 -0.99 -13.21 8.52
C ILE A 121 -1.08 -12.34 7.26
N GLN A 122 -2.19 -12.40 6.54
CA GLN A 122 -2.39 -11.59 5.33
C GLN A 122 -2.34 -10.09 5.63
N LEU A 123 -3.03 -9.63 6.68
CA LEU A 123 -3.03 -8.21 7.08
C LEU A 123 -1.67 -7.76 7.61
N LEU A 124 -0.94 -8.61 8.32
CA LEU A 124 0.42 -8.33 8.80
C LEU A 124 1.39 -8.19 7.63
N LEU A 125 1.36 -9.12 6.68
CA LEU A 125 2.18 -9.05 5.46
C LEU A 125 1.82 -7.82 4.64
N ALA A 126 0.53 -7.51 4.47
CA ALA A 126 0.09 -6.29 3.80
C ALA A 126 0.67 -5.03 4.46
N PHE A 127 0.60 -4.93 5.79
CA PHE A 127 1.17 -3.82 6.55
C PHE A 127 2.69 -3.73 6.37
N GLY A 128 3.41 -4.85 6.49
CA GLY A 128 4.86 -4.90 6.30
C GLY A 128 5.31 -4.49 4.90
N LEU A 129 4.68 -5.04 3.86
CA LEU A 129 4.97 -4.68 2.47
C LEU A 129 4.61 -3.22 2.17
N GLY A 130 3.52 -2.71 2.75
CA GLY A 130 3.13 -1.32 2.64
C GLY A 130 4.14 -0.36 3.27
N LEU A 131 4.70 -0.70 4.44
CA LEU A 131 5.80 0.05 5.05
C LEU A 131 7.06 0.03 4.18
N LEU A 132 7.44 -1.12 3.63
CA LEU A 132 8.58 -1.24 2.72
C LEU A 132 8.39 -0.41 1.45
N ALA A 133 7.20 -0.45 0.85
CA ALA A 133 6.85 0.38 -0.29
C ALA A 133 6.90 1.88 0.05
N GLY A 134 6.38 2.28 1.21
CA GLY A 134 6.49 3.67 1.69
C GLY A 134 7.94 4.11 1.86
N GLY A 135 8.76 3.30 2.54
CA GLY A 135 10.18 3.56 2.78
C GLY A 135 10.97 3.68 1.47
N LEU A 136 10.77 2.76 0.53
CA LEU A 136 11.36 2.86 -0.82
C LEU A 136 10.89 4.11 -1.57
N GLY A 137 9.63 4.52 -1.38
CA GLY A 137 9.10 5.75 -1.96
C GLY A 137 9.83 7.00 -1.47
N ILE A 138 10.07 7.10 -0.16
CA ILE A 138 10.84 8.19 0.45
C ILE A 138 12.28 8.15 -0.05
N PHE A 139 12.91 6.98 -0.07
CA PHE A 139 14.29 6.83 -0.54
C PHE A 139 14.44 7.24 -2.01
N VAL A 140 13.59 6.74 -2.90
CA VAL A 140 13.62 7.10 -4.33
C VAL A 140 13.37 8.59 -4.50
N GLY A 141 12.38 9.17 -3.80
CA GLY A 141 12.08 10.60 -3.84
C GLY A 141 13.26 11.47 -3.37
N GLY A 142 13.95 11.09 -2.30
CA GLY A 142 15.13 11.80 -1.80
C GLY A 142 16.36 11.66 -2.70
N SER A 143 16.58 10.47 -3.28
CA SER A 143 17.72 10.22 -4.17
C SER A 143 17.59 10.85 -5.56
N ALA A 144 16.36 11.15 -5.99
CA ALA A 144 16.08 11.80 -7.26
C ALA A 144 16.23 13.33 -7.23
N GLN A 145 16.55 13.93 -6.07
CA GLN A 145 16.96 15.34 -5.98
C GLN A 145 18.47 15.44 -5.75
N PRO A 146 19.24 15.62 -6.83
CA PRO A 146 20.03 16.85 -6.94
C PRO A 146 20.09 17.38 -8.38
N GLY A 147 19.60 18.61 -8.60
CA GLY A 147 20.03 19.45 -9.73
C GLY A 147 19.42 19.21 -11.12
N TRP A 148 18.20 18.68 -11.22
CA TRP A 148 17.40 18.68 -12.46
C TRP A 148 16.05 19.35 -12.20
#